data_AF-A0A812S4L4-F1
#
_entry.id   AF-A0A812S4L4-F1
#
_cell.length_a   1.000
_cell.length_b   1.000
_cell.length_c   1.000
_cell.angle_alpha   90.00
_cell.angle_beta   90.00
_cell.angle_gamma   90.00
#
_symmetry.space_group_name_H-M   'P 1'
#
loop_
_entity.id
_entity.type
_entity.pdbx_description
1 polymer ?
#
loop_
_entity_poly.entity_id
_entity_poly.type
_entity_poly.pdbx_seq_one_letter_code
_entity_poly.pdbx_strand_id
1 'polypeptide(L)'
;MLLRLARLVKLFRLLRLIRKVKGFDSLYIMVTSIKASFSALLWSTVLLFAVLTTIALVLTTLVEVYINDESNPIERRMEVFAYYGTFTRCALTLLELTLANWVPASRVLTEYVSEYYTIFVLAFQASMGFSVVKVIMGVFLQNTFAVAANDDVIMMNAKDRALQTHKQKMAVLFEAADDNGDGRLDRQEFQDILEDPIVARWLSAMGFDTSVMGSDDIFDLLCTNDTGDISAEDERIELLQPGQDCRRR
;
A
#
# COMPACT_ATOMS: atom_id res chain seq x y z
N MET A 1 12.91 18.73 -26.07
CA MET A 1 11.98 18.17 -25.06
C MET A 1 12.68 17.30 -24.01
N LEU A 2 13.57 16.37 -24.40
CA LEU A 2 14.33 15.50 -23.47
C LEU A 2 15.15 16.23 -22.40
N LEU A 3 15.78 17.37 -22.72
CA LEU A 3 16.52 18.20 -21.75
C LEU A 3 15.61 18.86 -20.69
N ARG A 4 14.32 19.06 -20.98
CA ARG A 4 13.34 19.55 -20.00
C ARG A 4 12.94 18.42 -19.04
N LEU A 5 12.78 17.19 -19.55
CA LEU A 5 12.56 15.97 -18.76
C LEU A 5 13.74 15.62 -17.84
N ALA A 6 14.98 15.77 -18.31
CA ALA A 6 16.16 15.58 -17.47
C ALA A 6 16.22 16.57 -16.28
N ARG A 7 15.63 17.75 -16.43
CA ARG A 7 15.54 18.75 -15.34
C ARG A 7 14.53 18.32 -14.27
N LEU A 8 13.48 17.54 -14.61
CA LEU A 8 12.51 16.97 -13.66
C LEU A 8 13.14 15.88 -12.76
N VAL A 9 14.16 15.16 -13.25
CA VAL A 9 14.92 14.21 -12.41
C VAL A 9 15.60 14.91 -11.23
N LYS A 10 15.92 16.21 -11.34
CA LYS A 10 16.45 16.98 -10.21
C LYS A 10 15.39 17.24 -9.12
N LEU A 11 14.11 17.33 -9.46
CA LEU A 11 13.01 17.45 -8.47
C LEU A 11 12.87 16.16 -7.66
N PHE A 12 13.16 14.98 -8.23
CA PHE A 12 13.26 13.73 -7.46
C PHE A 12 14.34 13.78 -6.37
N ARG A 13 15.36 14.65 -6.51
CA ARG A 13 16.37 14.87 -5.46
C ARG A 13 15.76 15.56 -4.23
N LEU A 14 14.75 16.42 -4.42
CA LEU A 14 14.04 17.08 -3.32
C LEU A 14 13.18 16.11 -2.49
N LEU A 15 12.70 15.01 -3.09
CA LEU A 15 12.02 13.93 -2.36
C LEU A 15 12.92 13.26 -1.31
N ARG A 16 14.26 13.32 -1.45
CA ARG A 16 15.17 12.86 -0.38
C ARG A 16 15.18 13.78 0.83
N LEU A 17 14.89 15.07 0.67
CA LEU A 17 14.84 16.03 1.77
C LEU A 17 13.60 15.81 2.65
N ILE A 18 12.51 15.28 2.07
CA ILE A 18 11.28 14.94 2.80
C ILE A 18 11.53 13.90 3.91
N ARG A 19 12.51 12.99 3.75
CA ARG A 19 12.91 12.01 4.77
C ARG A 19 13.34 12.65 6.09
N LYS A 20 13.79 13.92 6.08
CA LYS A 20 14.30 14.61 7.27
C LYS A 20 13.23 15.36 8.06
N VAL A 21 11.99 15.41 7.57
CA VAL A 21 10.93 16.21 8.18
C VAL A 21 9.90 15.28 8.83
N LYS A 22 9.88 15.24 10.17
CA LYS A 22 9.03 14.37 11.01
C LYS A 22 7.50 14.49 10.81
N GLY A 23 7.03 15.35 9.89
CA GLY A 23 5.62 15.53 9.53
C GLY A 23 5.20 14.90 8.20
N PHE A 24 6.15 14.40 7.40
CA PHE A 24 5.87 13.90 6.04
C PHE A 24 6.09 12.39 5.87
N ASP A 25 6.12 11.63 6.96
CA ASP A 25 6.34 10.18 6.93
C ASP A 25 5.35 9.49 5.96
N SER A 26 4.06 9.86 6.01
CA SER A 26 3.06 9.32 5.08
C SER A 26 3.36 9.61 3.60
N LEU A 27 3.83 10.82 3.29
CA LEU A 27 4.23 11.20 1.93
C LEU A 27 5.47 10.43 1.46
N TYR A 28 6.46 10.25 2.35
CA TYR A 28 7.65 9.46 2.06
C TYR A 28 7.29 8.00 1.74
N ILE A 29 6.37 7.40 2.49
CA ILE A 29 5.90 6.02 2.29
C ILE A 29 5.21 5.89 0.93
N MET A 30 4.30 6.81 0.60
CA MET A 30 3.62 6.80 -0.70
C MET A 30 4.61 6.89 -1.87
N VAL A 31 5.59 7.80 -1.78
CA VAL A 31 6.60 7.99 -2.84
C VAL A 31 7.53 6.78 -2.96
N THR A 32 7.94 6.19 -1.84
CA THR A 32 8.82 5.01 -1.82
C THR A 32 8.08 3.79 -2.38
N SER A 33 6.80 3.64 -2.07
CA SER A 33 5.93 2.60 -2.61
C SER A 33 5.72 2.73 -4.12
N ILE A 34 5.50 3.96 -4.63
CA ILE A 34 5.43 4.24 -6.06
C ILE A 34 6.75 3.87 -6.75
N LYS A 35 7.88 4.25 -6.16
CA LYS A 35 9.21 3.96 -6.72
C LYS A 35 9.49 2.45 -6.79
N ALA A 36 9.16 1.71 -5.73
CA ALA A 36 9.33 0.27 -5.69
C ALA A 36 8.44 -0.43 -6.73
N SER A 37 7.22 0.06 -6.94
CA SER A 37 6.27 -0.49 -7.91
C SER A 37 6.54 -0.08 -9.36
N PHE A 38 7.44 0.88 -9.60
CA PHE A 38 7.72 1.42 -10.94
C PHE A 38 8.25 0.35 -11.92
N SER A 39 9.09 -0.57 -11.44
CA SER A 39 9.63 -1.66 -12.28
C SER A 39 8.51 -2.57 -12.78
N ALA A 40 7.64 -3.03 -11.87
CA ALA A 40 6.51 -3.89 -12.21
C ALA A 40 5.52 -3.19 -13.16
N LEU A 41 5.24 -1.90 -12.92
CA LEU A 41 4.39 -1.09 -13.79
C LEU A 41 4.99 -0.97 -15.20
N LEU A 42 6.30 -0.73 -15.30
CA LEU A 42 6.97 -0.57 -16.59
C LEU A 42 6.91 -1.86 -17.40
N TRP A 43 7.24 -3.01 -16.80
CA TRP A 43 7.17 -4.30 -17.50
C TRP A 43 5.73 -4.68 -17.90
N SER A 44 4.76 -4.40 -17.03
CA SER A 44 3.34 -4.64 -17.33
C SER A 44 2.86 -3.76 -18.49
N THR A 45 3.27 -2.50 -18.52
CA THR A 45 2.94 -1.56 -19.60
C THR A 45 3.58 -1.97 -20.92
N VAL A 46 4.85 -2.43 -20.89
CA VAL A 46 5.53 -2.95 -22.08
C VAL A 46 4.80 -4.16 -22.66
N LEU A 47 4.39 -5.11 -21.81
CA LEU A 47 3.63 -6.28 -22.23
C LEU A 47 2.27 -5.89 -22.82
N LEU A 48 1.54 -5.00 -22.15
CA LEU A 48 0.28 -4.47 -22.65
C LEU A 48 0.45 -3.81 -24.02
N PHE A 49 1.49 -2.98 -24.18
CA PHE A 49 1.77 -2.33 -25.46
C PHE A 49 2.09 -3.36 -26.57
N ALA A 50 2.87 -4.40 -26.28
CA ALA A 50 3.19 -5.45 -27.24
C ALA A 50 1.95 -6.22 -27.72
N VAL A 51 0.98 -6.46 -26.84
CA VAL A 51 -0.27 -7.11 -27.23
C VAL A 51 -1.15 -6.16 -28.04
N LEU A 52 -1.29 -4.90 -27.61
CA LEU A 52 -2.07 -3.90 -28.35
C LEU A 52 -1.52 -3.65 -29.75
N THR A 53 -0.19 -3.63 -29.95
CA THR A 53 0.41 -3.46 -31.28
C THR A 53 0.13 -4.65 -32.19
N THR A 54 0.11 -5.87 -31.64
CA THR A 54 -0.24 -7.08 -32.41
C THR A 54 -1.69 -7.01 -32.89
N ILE A 55 -2.62 -6.64 -32.01
CA ILE A 55 -4.03 -6.45 -32.37
C ILE A 55 -4.20 -5.29 -33.36
N ALA A 56 -3.43 -4.20 -33.19
CA ALA A 56 -3.48 -3.06 -34.10
C ALA A 56 -3.10 -3.45 -35.54
N LEU A 57 -2.03 -4.23 -35.71
CA LEU A 57 -1.62 -4.71 -37.03
C LEU A 57 -2.71 -5.54 -37.69
N VAL A 58 -3.28 -6.51 -36.96
CA VAL A 58 -4.37 -7.35 -37.48
C VAL A 58 -5.57 -6.50 -37.85
N LEU A 59 -6.02 -5.61 -36.96
CA LEU A 59 -7.21 -4.80 -37.20
C LEU A 59 -7.04 -3.83 -38.37
N THR A 60 -5.88 -3.17 -38.50
CA THR A 60 -5.59 -2.32 -39.66
C THR A 60 -5.66 -3.11 -40.96
N THR A 61 -5.12 -4.34 -41.01
CA THR A 61 -5.21 -5.17 -42.24
C THR A 61 -6.62 -5.61 -42.58
N LEU A 62 -7.46 -5.89 -41.58
CA LEU A 62 -8.85 -6.31 -41.81
C LEU A 62 -9.73 -5.15 -42.29
N VAL A 63 -9.51 -3.96 -41.71
CA VAL A 63 -10.31 -2.77 -42.01
C VAL A 63 -9.88 -2.12 -43.33
N GLU A 64 -8.64 -2.35 -43.78
CA GLU A 64 -8.13 -1.87 -45.06
C GLU A 64 -9.02 -2.28 -46.25
N VAL A 65 -9.61 -3.48 -46.21
CA VAL A 65 -10.55 -3.94 -47.25
C VAL A 65 -11.77 -3.02 -47.35
N TYR A 66 -12.33 -2.59 -46.22
CA TYR A 66 -13.47 -1.67 -46.18
C TYR A 66 -13.06 -0.24 -46.60
N ILE A 67 -11.87 0.20 -46.18
CA ILE A 67 -11.35 1.53 -46.50
C ILE A 67 -11.06 1.67 -47.99
N ASN A 68 -10.63 0.61 -48.69
CA ASN A 68 -10.27 0.69 -50.11
C ASN A 68 -11.45 0.45 -51.07
N ASP A 69 -12.58 -0.02 -50.57
CA ASP A 69 -13.78 -0.27 -51.37
C ASP A 69 -14.49 1.05 -51.74
N GLU A 70 -14.50 1.36 -53.04
CA GLU A 70 -15.12 2.57 -53.61
C GLU A 70 -16.65 2.56 -53.58
N SER A 71 -17.28 1.41 -53.34
CA SER A 71 -18.74 1.34 -53.19
C SER A 71 -19.24 1.94 -51.87
N ASN A 72 -18.37 2.07 -50.86
CA ASN A 72 -18.72 2.63 -49.56
C ASN A 72 -18.68 4.17 -49.56
N PRO A 73 -19.61 4.85 -48.85
CA PRO A 73 -19.63 6.31 -48.73
C PRO A 73 -18.29 6.88 -48.23
N ILE A 74 -17.83 7.95 -48.87
CA ILE A 74 -16.52 8.56 -48.58
C ILE A 74 -16.44 9.05 -47.13
N GLU A 75 -17.53 9.57 -46.58
CA GLU A 75 -17.60 10.06 -45.20
C GLU A 75 -17.31 8.92 -44.20
N ARG A 76 -17.92 7.75 -44.40
CA ARG A 76 -17.70 6.58 -43.53
C ARG A 76 -16.28 6.03 -43.67
N ARG A 77 -15.74 5.99 -44.89
CA ARG A 77 -14.35 5.56 -45.13
C ARG A 77 -13.35 6.50 -44.42
N MET A 78 -13.60 7.81 -44.45
CA MET A 78 -12.77 8.80 -43.75
C MET A 78 -12.83 8.65 -42.22
N GLU A 79 -14.01 8.41 -41.65
CA GLU A 79 -14.15 8.17 -40.20
C GLU A 79 -13.44 6.88 -39.76
N VAL A 80 -13.63 5.78 -40.49
CA VAL A 80 -12.92 4.53 -40.22
C VAL A 80 -11.40 4.71 -40.36
N PHE A 81 -10.94 5.47 -41.35
CA PHE A 81 -9.52 5.79 -41.54
C PHE A 81 -8.93 6.68 -40.44
N ALA A 82 -9.73 7.55 -39.83
CA ALA A 82 -9.30 8.39 -38.72
C ALA A 82 -8.88 7.56 -37.49
N TYR A 83 -9.62 6.49 -37.21
CA TYR A 83 -9.37 5.60 -36.08
C TYR A 83 -8.43 4.43 -36.44
N TYR A 84 -8.69 3.73 -37.54
CA TYR A 84 -8.06 2.43 -37.83
C TYR A 84 -7.15 2.42 -39.07
N GLY A 85 -7.08 3.54 -39.79
CA GLY A 85 -6.48 3.59 -41.14
C GLY A 85 -4.97 3.40 -41.21
N THR A 86 -4.23 3.71 -40.15
CA THR A 86 -2.80 3.41 -40.06
C THR A 86 -2.48 2.69 -38.77
N PHE A 87 -1.38 1.94 -38.75
CA PHE A 87 -0.93 1.23 -37.55
C PHE A 87 -0.88 2.14 -36.31
N THR A 88 -0.26 3.32 -36.41
CA THR A 88 -0.12 4.24 -35.28
C THR A 88 -1.48 4.77 -34.80
N ARG A 89 -2.40 5.06 -35.73
CA ARG A 89 -3.77 5.50 -35.38
C ARG A 89 -4.51 4.37 -34.69
N CYS A 90 -4.48 3.16 -35.25
CA CYS A 90 -5.13 2.00 -34.67
C CYS A 90 -4.55 1.66 -33.30
N ALA A 91 -3.24 1.74 -33.10
CA ALA A 91 -2.61 1.52 -31.81
C ALA A 91 -3.05 2.56 -30.76
N LEU A 92 -3.17 3.84 -31.14
CA LEU A 92 -3.73 4.89 -30.27
C LEU A 92 -5.21 4.64 -29.97
N THR A 93 -6.01 4.26 -30.97
CA THR A 93 -7.42 3.94 -30.80
C THR A 93 -7.63 2.72 -29.89
N LEU A 94 -6.81 1.68 -29.99
CA LEU A 94 -6.88 0.53 -29.08
C LEU A 94 -6.47 0.91 -27.65
N LEU A 95 -5.53 1.84 -27.49
CA LEU A 95 -5.20 2.42 -26.19
C LEU A 95 -6.38 3.22 -25.62
N GLU A 96 -7.06 4.03 -26.45
CA GLU A 96 -8.29 4.75 -26.07
C GLU A 96 -9.42 3.78 -25.69
N LEU A 97 -9.58 2.68 -26.44
CA LEU A 97 -10.54 1.62 -26.14
C LEU A 97 -10.30 0.99 -24.76
N THR A 98 -9.02 0.87 -24.38
CA THR A 98 -8.60 0.24 -23.12
C THR A 98 -8.69 1.19 -21.92
N LEU A 99 -8.34 2.46 -22.09
CA LEU A 99 -8.14 3.41 -20.97
C LEU A 99 -9.14 4.56 -20.90
N ALA A 100 -9.83 4.87 -22.00
CA ALA A 100 -10.64 6.07 -22.14
C ALA A 100 -12.07 5.72 -22.58
N ASN A 101 -12.59 6.44 -23.58
CA ASN A 101 -13.94 6.22 -24.08
C ASN A 101 -13.95 5.19 -25.20
N TRP A 102 -14.44 3.99 -24.89
CA TRP A 102 -14.53 2.88 -25.84
C TRP A 102 -15.71 2.99 -26.81
N VAL A 103 -16.72 3.83 -26.53
CA VAL A 103 -17.98 3.84 -27.30
C VAL A 103 -17.82 4.41 -28.72
N PRO A 104 -17.22 5.60 -28.96
CA PRO A 104 -17.14 6.16 -30.31
C PRO A 104 -16.32 5.29 -31.26
N ALA A 105 -15.15 4.84 -30.81
CA ALA A 105 -14.26 4.03 -31.63
C ALA A 105 -14.84 2.64 -31.93
N SER A 106 -15.54 2.02 -30.97
CA SER A 106 -16.23 0.75 -31.23
C SER A 106 -17.41 0.90 -32.19
N ARG A 107 -18.21 1.96 -32.02
CA ARG A 107 -19.39 2.25 -32.86
C ARG A 107 -19.01 2.44 -34.32
N VAL A 108 -17.92 3.16 -34.60
CA VAL A 108 -17.37 3.31 -35.97
C VAL A 108 -17.08 1.95 -36.61
N LEU A 109 -16.55 1.00 -35.85
CA LEU A 109 -16.21 -0.33 -36.37
C LEU A 109 -17.46 -1.20 -36.56
N THR A 110 -18.41 -1.16 -35.63
CA THR A 110 -19.62 -2.00 -35.65
C THR A 110 -20.70 -1.49 -36.61
N GLU A 111 -20.88 -0.17 -36.72
CA GLU A 111 -21.97 0.43 -37.49
C GLU A 111 -21.59 0.69 -38.94
N TYR A 112 -20.31 0.97 -39.22
CA TYR A 112 -19.88 1.24 -40.59
C TYR A 112 -19.30 0.02 -41.29
N VAL A 113 -18.44 -0.75 -40.62
CA VAL A 113 -17.72 -1.86 -41.27
C VAL A 113 -18.57 -3.13 -41.28
N SER A 114 -18.91 -3.67 -40.11
CA SER A 114 -19.76 -4.85 -39.99
C SER A 114 -20.20 -5.10 -38.55
N GLU A 115 -21.41 -5.61 -38.37
CA GLU A 115 -21.94 -5.99 -37.06
C GLU A 115 -21.13 -7.12 -36.38
N TYR A 116 -20.43 -7.97 -37.15
CA TYR A 116 -19.55 -9.02 -36.61
C TYR A 116 -18.43 -8.46 -35.71
N TYR A 117 -17.98 -7.22 -35.94
CA TYR A 117 -16.99 -6.57 -35.08
C TYR A 117 -17.51 -6.30 -33.65
N THR A 118 -18.82 -6.42 -33.40
CA THR A 118 -19.40 -6.32 -32.06
C THR A 118 -18.86 -7.42 -31.16
N ILE A 119 -18.75 -8.64 -31.66
CA ILE A 119 -18.20 -9.78 -30.91
C ILE A 119 -16.73 -9.52 -30.58
N PHE A 120 -15.96 -9.01 -31.55
CA PHE A 120 -14.57 -8.62 -31.35
C PHE A 120 -14.42 -7.54 -30.27
N VAL A 121 -15.20 -6.45 -30.35
CA VAL A 121 -15.16 -5.35 -29.36
C VAL A 121 -15.52 -5.86 -27.96
N LEU A 122 -16.56 -6.68 -27.83
CA LEU A 122 -16.96 -7.23 -26.54
C LEU A 122 -15.89 -8.16 -25.96
N ALA A 123 -15.29 -9.03 -26.78
CA ALA A 123 -14.21 -9.91 -26.36
C ALA A 123 -12.95 -9.11 -25.97
N PHE A 124 -12.60 -8.08 -26.75
CA PHE A 124 -11.53 -7.15 -26.44
C PHE A 124 -11.77 -6.46 -25.09
N GLN A 125 -12.98 -6.00 -24.81
CA GLN A 125 -13.27 -5.28 -23.57
C GLN A 125 -13.35 -6.20 -22.34
N ALA A 126 -13.85 -7.42 -22.50
CA ALA A 126 -13.80 -8.45 -21.47
C ALA A 126 -12.34 -8.82 -21.11
N SER A 127 -11.47 -8.95 -22.10
CA SER A 127 -10.05 -9.30 -21.88
C SER A 127 -9.23 -8.11 -21.39
N MET A 128 -9.13 -7.03 -22.15
CA MET A 128 -8.26 -5.89 -21.82
C MET A 128 -8.81 -5.05 -20.67
N GLY A 129 -10.09 -4.69 -20.73
CA GLY A 129 -10.72 -3.79 -19.75
C GLY A 129 -10.96 -4.44 -18.39
N PHE A 130 -11.52 -5.66 -18.37
CA PHE A 130 -11.85 -6.34 -17.11
C PHE A 130 -10.74 -7.23 -16.56
N SER A 131 -9.95 -7.89 -17.42
CA SER A 131 -8.90 -8.80 -16.94
C SER A 131 -7.56 -8.08 -16.83
N VAL A 132 -6.95 -7.69 -17.95
CA VAL A 132 -5.54 -7.23 -17.97
C VAL A 132 -5.32 -5.98 -17.12
N VAL A 133 -6.09 -4.91 -17.34
CA VAL A 133 -5.91 -3.65 -16.58
C VAL A 133 -6.16 -3.86 -15.08
N LYS A 134 -7.14 -4.68 -14.69
CA LYS A 134 -7.44 -4.96 -13.29
C LYS A 134 -6.37 -5.83 -12.63
N VAL A 135 -5.80 -6.80 -13.33
CA VAL A 135 -4.67 -7.59 -12.84
C VAL A 135 -3.45 -6.70 -12.62
N ILE A 136 -3.13 -5.81 -13.57
CA ILE A 136 -2.02 -4.86 -13.42
C ILE A 136 -2.24 -3.95 -12.19
N MET A 137 -3.45 -3.43 -12.01
CA MET A 137 -3.80 -2.64 -10.83
C MET A 137 -3.67 -3.45 -9.53
N GLY A 138 -4.09 -4.71 -9.54
CA GLY A 138 -3.95 -5.63 -8.39
C GLY A 138 -2.50 -5.87 -8.00
N VAL A 139 -1.62 -6.18 -8.98
CA VAL A 139 -0.18 -6.36 -8.75
C VAL A 139 0.46 -5.08 -8.22
N PHE A 140 0.08 -3.92 -8.76
CA PHE A 140 0.57 -2.63 -8.28
C PHE A 140 0.17 -2.35 -6.82
N LEU A 141 -1.09 -2.62 -6.46
CA LEU A 141 -1.57 -2.50 -5.08
C LEU A 141 -0.85 -3.48 -4.15
N GLN A 142 -0.66 -4.74 -4.57
CA GLN A 142 0.04 -5.74 -3.78
C GLN A 142 1.49 -5.34 -3.49
N ASN A 143 2.22 -4.86 -4.51
CA ASN A 143 3.59 -4.37 -4.33
C ASN A 143 3.65 -3.13 -3.42
N THR A 144 2.65 -2.25 -3.52
CA THR A 144 2.53 -1.07 -2.65
C THR A 144 2.35 -1.49 -1.19
N PHE A 145 1.46 -2.45 -0.90
CA PHE A 145 1.26 -2.95 0.46
C PHE A 145 2.47 -3.74 0.98
N ALA A 146 3.14 -4.51 0.13
CA ALA A 146 4.36 -5.23 0.52
C ALA A 146 5.49 -4.27 0.94
N VAL A 147 5.62 -3.13 0.27
CA VAL A 147 6.61 -2.10 0.62
C VAL A 147 6.21 -1.41 1.92
N ALA A 148 4.94 -1.09 2.12
CA ALA A 148 4.46 -0.52 3.37
C ALA A 148 4.62 -1.48 4.58
N ALA A 149 4.53 -2.80 4.36
CA ALA A 149 4.71 -3.79 5.40
C ALA A 149 6.19 -4.06 5.75
N ASN A 150 7.09 -3.99 4.76
CA ASN A 150 8.52 -4.30 4.91
C ASN A 150 9.42 -3.08 5.10
N ASP A 151 8.87 -1.86 5.19
CA ASP A 151 9.69 -0.68 5.47
C ASP A 151 10.03 -0.65 6.97
N ASP A 152 11.27 -1.06 7.29
CA ASP A 152 11.80 -1.11 8.65
C ASP A 152 11.61 0.20 9.41
N VAL A 153 11.59 1.35 8.72
CA VAL A 153 11.34 2.65 9.33
C VAL A 153 9.90 2.78 9.81
N ILE A 154 8.93 2.21 9.10
CA ILE A 154 7.53 2.18 9.51
C ILE A 154 7.38 1.24 10.70
N MET A 155 8.00 0.07 10.65
CA MET A 155 7.95 -0.90 11.74
C MET A 155 8.62 -0.34 13.01
N MET A 156 9.78 0.32 12.88
CA MET A 156 10.45 1.01 13.98
C MET A 156 9.61 2.17 14.51
N ASN A 157 9.09 3.05 13.65
CA ASN A 157 8.27 4.17 14.11
C ASN A 157 6.94 3.71 14.75
N ALA A 158 6.35 2.61 14.26
CA ALA A 158 5.17 2.01 14.86
C ALA A 158 5.50 1.39 16.22
N LYS A 159 6.63 0.68 16.33
CA LYS A 159 7.14 0.19 17.61
C LYS A 159 7.43 1.33 18.58
N ASP A 160 8.14 2.37 18.16
CA ASP A 160 8.48 3.52 18.98
C ASP A 160 7.20 4.21 19.49
N ARG A 161 6.18 4.38 18.63
CA ARG A 161 4.88 4.94 19.04
C ARG A 161 4.13 4.06 20.03
N ALA A 162 4.13 2.75 19.81
CA ALA A 162 3.52 1.80 20.73
C ALA A 162 4.24 1.82 22.09
N LEU A 163 5.57 1.92 22.08
CA LEU A 163 6.42 1.95 23.26
C LEU A 163 6.28 3.26 24.03
N GLN A 164 6.17 4.40 23.34
CA GLN A 164 5.86 5.69 23.96
C GLN A 164 4.45 5.72 24.58
N THR A 165 3.46 5.15 23.89
CA THR A 165 2.10 5.03 24.42
C THR A 165 2.08 4.09 25.64
N HIS A 166 2.87 3.02 25.61
CA HIS A 166 3.03 2.11 26.72
C HIS A 166 3.67 2.80 27.93
N LYS A 167 4.77 3.53 27.73
CA LYS A 167 5.43 4.34 28.77
C LYS A 167 4.48 5.36 29.39
N GLN A 168 3.70 6.07 28.60
CA GLN A 168 2.73 7.05 29.12
C GLN A 168 1.67 6.39 30.00
N LYS A 169 1.12 5.24 29.57
CA LYS A 169 0.13 4.53 30.38
C LYS A 169 0.72 3.93 31.65
N MET A 170 1.96 3.45 31.58
CA MET A 170 2.68 2.93 32.74
C MET A 170 2.99 4.05 33.73
N ALA A 171 3.44 5.22 33.26
CA ALA A 171 3.67 6.38 34.12
C ALA A 171 2.40 6.81 34.86
N VAL A 172 1.24 6.83 34.18
CA VAL A 172 -0.05 7.12 34.82
C VAL A 172 -0.44 6.07 35.86
N LEU A 173 -0.10 4.79 35.64
CA LEU A 173 -0.33 3.75 36.64
C LEU A 173 0.57 3.94 37.86
N PHE A 174 1.88 4.19 37.65
CA PHE A 174 2.83 4.42 38.74
C PHE A 174 2.43 5.65 39.57
N GLU A 175 2.02 6.74 38.93
CA GLU A 175 1.53 7.94 39.62
C GLU A 175 0.25 7.68 40.43
N ALA A 176 -0.57 6.71 40.04
CA ALA A 176 -1.77 6.32 40.78
C ALA A 176 -1.50 5.32 41.92
N ALA A 177 -0.34 4.65 41.91
CA ALA A 177 0.05 3.60 42.85
C ALA A 177 1.04 4.04 43.92
N ASP A 178 1.82 5.08 43.62
CA ASP A 178 2.83 5.66 44.49
C ASP A 178 2.19 6.49 45.61
N ASP A 179 1.76 5.80 46.67
CA ASP A 179 1.13 6.42 47.85
C ASP A 179 2.14 7.23 48.69
N ASN A 180 3.43 6.86 48.63
CA ASN A 180 4.48 7.47 49.43
C ASN A 180 5.18 8.67 48.72
N GLY A 181 5.00 8.80 47.40
CA GLY A 181 5.48 9.89 46.55
C GLY A 181 6.98 9.82 46.21
N ASP A 182 7.61 8.66 46.31
CA ASP A 182 9.05 8.47 46.06
C ASP A 182 9.39 8.14 44.59
N GLY A 183 8.36 8.03 43.74
CA GLY A 183 8.46 7.69 42.33
C GLY A 183 8.77 6.22 42.07
N ARG A 184 8.60 5.36 43.07
CA ARG A 184 8.83 3.91 43.03
C ARG A 184 7.57 3.19 43.50
N LEU A 185 7.54 1.90 43.23
CA LEU A 185 6.46 1.01 43.62
C LEU A 185 7.07 -0.10 44.46
N ASP A 186 6.73 -0.12 45.74
CA ASP A 186 7.12 -1.21 46.64
C ASP A 186 6.18 -2.41 46.51
N ARG A 187 6.55 -3.54 47.15
CA ARG A 187 5.76 -4.78 47.05
C ARG A 187 4.36 -4.63 47.63
N GLN A 188 4.22 -3.82 48.68
CA GLN A 188 2.96 -3.64 49.38
C GLN A 188 2.02 -2.77 48.55
N GLU A 189 2.52 -1.63 48.05
CA GLU A 189 1.82 -0.73 47.13
C GLU A 189 1.37 -1.45 45.85
N PHE A 190 2.21 -2.36 45.33
CA PHE A 190 1.86 -3.17 44.17
C PHE A 190 0.76 -4.20 44.45
N GLN A 191 0.78 -4.84 45.63
CA GLN A 191 -0.29 -5.75 46.04
C GLN A 191 -1.61 -5.00 46.23
N ASP A 192 -1.55 -3.85 46.89
CA ASP A 192 -2.73 -3.05 47.23
C ASP A 192 -3.39 -2.49 45.96
N ILE A 193 -2.63 -2.02 44.97
CA ILE A 193 -3.20 -1.53 43.71
C ILE A 193 -3.74 -2.67 42.81
N LEU A 194 -3.20 -3.88 42.93
CA LEU A 194 -3.71 -5.05 42.23
C LEU A 194 -5.07 -5.54 42.75
N GLU A 195 -5.48 -5.11 43.95
CA GLU A 195 -6.84 -5.33 44.44
C GLU A 195 -7.88 -4.50 43.66
N ASP A 196 -7.47 -3.41 42.99
CA ASP A 196 -8.37 -2.66 42.10
C ASP A 196 -8.69 -3.51 40.84
N PRO A 197 -9.97 -3.90 40.65
CA PRO A 197 -10.36 -4.74 39.52
C PRO A 197 -10.14 -4.07 38.15
N ILE A 198 -9.97 -2.74 38.08
CA ILE A 198 -9.64 -2.02 36.85
C ILE A 198 -8.17 -2.20 36.53
N VAL A 199 -7.28 -2.06 37.52
CA VAL A 199 -5.83 -2.22 37.37
C VAL A 199 -5.46 -3.67 37.07
N ALA A 200 -6.07 -4.62 37.78
CA ALA A 200 -5.88 -6.05 37.51
C ALA A 200 -6.27 -6.44 36.07
N ARG A 201 -7.39 -5.91 35.55
CA ARG A 201 -7.80 -6.14 34.15
C ARG A 201 -6.87 -5.45 33.16
N TRP A 202 -6.38 -4.27 33.50
CA TRP A 202 -5.43 -3.54 32.67
C TRP A 202 -4.12 -4.32 32.56
N LEU A 203 -3.54 -4.81 33.66
CA LEU A 203 -2.35 -5.67 33.66
C LEU A 203 -2.56 -6.99 32.89
N SER A 204 -3.74 -7.62 33.04
CA SER A 204 -4.11 -8.81 32.26
C SER A 204 -4.18 -8.52 30.75
N ALA A 205 -4.73 -7.37 30.34
CA ALA A 205 -4.74 -6.93 28.94
C ALA A 205 -3.33 -6.65 28.38
N MET A 206 -2.34 -6.46 29.25
CA MET A 206 -0.93 -6.25 28.90
C MET A 206 -0.12 -7.55 28.87
N GLY A 207 -0.76 -8.69 29.17
CA GLY A 207 -0.15 -10.03 29.13
C GLY A 207 0.26 -10.58 30.50
N PHE A 208 0.03 -9.84 31.59
CA PHE A 208 0.26 -10.31 32.95
C PHE A 208 -1.05 -10.81 33.54
N ASP A 209 -1.35 -12.08 33.30
CA ASP A 209 -2.60 -12.67 33.74
C ASP A 209 -2.61 -12.86 35.27
N THR A 210 -3.15 -11.87 35.98
CA THR A 210 -3.29 -11.83 37.45
C THR A 210 -4.21 -12.93 37.99
N SER A 211 -4.93 -13.64 37.12
CA SER A 211 -5.74 -14.81 37.48
C SER A 211 -4.93 -16.11 37.54
N VAL A 212 -3.76 -16.14 36.90
CA VAL A 212 -2.91 -17.33 36.77
C VAL A 212 -1.60 -17.19 37.56
N MET A 213 -1.01 -15.99 37.59
CA MET A 213 0.16 -15.67 38.39
C MET A 213 -0.24 -14.87 39.63
N GLY A 214 0.37 -15.17 40.78
CA GLY A 214 0.17 -14.38 41.99
C GLY A 214 0.74 -12.96 41.84
N SER A 215 0.22 -12.01 42.62
CA SER A 215 0.75 -10.64 42.68
C SER A 215 2.25 -10.60 42.96
N ASP A 216 2.72 -11.50 43.84
CA ASP A 216 4.14 -11.67 44.17
C ASP A 216 4.99 -12.16 42.99
N ASP A 217 4.48 -13.10 42.19
CA ASP A 217 5.19 -13.64 41.03
C ASP A 217 5.33 -12.58 39.93
N ILE A 218 4.30 -11.75 39.74
CA ILE A 218 4.31 -10.65 38.77
C ILE A 218 5.27 -9.56 39.25
N PHE A 219 5.28 -9.24 40.54
CA PHE A 219 6.21 -8.28 41.11
C PHE A 219 7.66 -8.74 40.95
N ASP A 220 7.98 -10.00 41.22
CA ASP A 220 9.32 -10.57 41.01
C ASP A 220 9.76 -10.56 39.55
N LEU A 221 8.81 -10.63 38.61
CA LEU A 221 9.08 -10.55 37.17
C LEU A 221 9.38 -9.12 36.71
N LEU A 222 8.85 -8.12 37.43
CA LEU A 222 9.00 -6.70 37.15
C LEU A 222 10.14 -6.05 37.94
N CYS A 223 10.45 -6.53 39.14
CA CYS A 223 11.53 -6.03 39.98
C CYS A 223 12.89 -6.43 39.39
N THR A 224 13.63 -5.43 38.90
CA THR A 224 14.95 -5.61 38.29
C THR A 224 16.12 -5.29 39.21
N ASN A 225 15.85 -4.71 40.38
CA ASN A 225 16.84 -4.05 41.20
C ASN A 225 17.05 -4.81 42.51
N ASP A 226 18.30 -4.90 42.97
CA ASP A 226 18.65 -5.50 44.28
C ASP A 226 18.02 -4.74 45.47
N THR A 227 17.42 -3.58 45.20
CA THR A 227 16.70 -2.72 46.16
C THR A 227 15.26 -3.19 46.44
N GLY A 228 14.70 -4.11 45.64
CA GLY A 228 13.37 -4.68 45.89
C GLY A 228 12.19 -3.78 45.55
N ASP A 229 12.41 -2.78 44.70
CA ASP A 229 11.43 -1.77 44.24
C ASP A 229 11.41 -1.68 42.70
N ILE A 230 10.29 -1.19 42.14
CA ILE A 230 10.09 -0.98 40.70
C ILE A 230 10.08 0.52 40.42
N SER A 231 10.81 0.99 39.39
CA SER A 231 10.79 2.40 38.97
C SER A 231 10.17 2.57 37.58
N ALA A 232 9.49 3.70 37.36
CA ALA A 232 8.92 4.04 36.05
C ALA A 232 9.98 4.26 34.95
N GLU A 233 11.25 4.47 35.32
CA GLU A 233 12.37 4.69 34.39
C GLU A 233 13.12 3.40 34.02
N ASP A 234 12.72 2.23 34.55
CA ASP A 234 13.46 0.98 34.34
C ASP A 234 13.45 0.54 32.85
N GLU A 235 14.64 0.35 32.27
CA GLU A 235 14.86 0.10 30.84
C GLU A 235 14.14 -1.17 30.32
N ARG A 236 13.78 -2.10 31.22
CA ARG A 236 13.10 -3.36 30.85
C ARG A 236 11.59 -3.27 30.73
N ILE A 237 10.94 -2.19 31.17
CA ILE A 237 9.54 -1.91 30.79
C ILE A 237 9.42 -1.77 29.26
N GLU A 238 10.50 -1.35 28.57
CA GLU A 238 10.55 -1.33 27.10
C GLU A 238 10.54 -2.73 26.45
N LEU A 239 10.97 -3.76 27.18
CA LEU A 239 11.12 -5.14 26.68
C LEU A 239 9.88 -6.02 26.93
N LEU A 240 8.95 -5.59 27.78
CA LEU A 240 7.75 -6.35 28.18
C LEU A 240 6.59 -6.23 27.18
N GLN A 241 6.88 -6.16 25.88
CA GLN A 241 5.85 -6.21 24.85
C GLN A 241 5.20 -7.60 24.82
N PRO A 242 3.85 -7.71 24.75
CA PRO A 242 3.19 -8.99 24.60
C PRO A 242 3.57 -9.59 23.24
N GLY A 243 4.26 -10.72 23.27
CA GLY A 243 4.67 -11.48 22.07
C GLY A 243 6.16 -11.81 21.96
N GLN A 244 7.03 -11.38 22.88
CA GLN A 244 8.38 -11.96 22.97
C GLN A 244 8.31 -13.24 23.82
N ASP A 245 8.23 -14.36 23.12
CA ASP A 245 8.27 -15.72 23.66
C ASP A 245 9.47 -15.90 24.59
N CYS A 246 9.24 -15.83 25.90
CA CYS A 246 10.24 -16.04 26.94
C CYS A 246 10.51 -17.55 27.14
N ARG A 247 10.57 -18.32 26.05
CA ARG A 247 11.01 -19.73 26.02
C ARG A 247 12.39 -19.86 25.42
N ARG A 248 13.40 -19.19 25.99
CA ARG A 248 14.79 -19.65 25.90
C ARG A 248 15.57 -19.20 27.14
N ARG A 249 15.45 -20.00 28.19
CA ARG A 249 16.60 -20.47 28.96
C ARG A 249 16.44 -21.96 29.19
#